data_AF-A0A6P5RI97-F1
#
_entry.id   AF-A0A6P5RI97-F1
#
_cell.length_a   1.000
_cell.length_b   1.000
_cell.length_c   1.000
_cell.angle_alpha   90.00
_cell.angle_beta   90.00
_cell.angle_gamma   90.00
#
_symmetry.space_group_name_H-M   'P 1'
#
loop_
_entity.id
_entity.type
_entity.pdbx_description
1 polymer ?
#
loop_
_entity_poly.entity_id
_entity_poly.type
_entity_poly.pdbx_seq_one_letter_code
_entity_poly.pdbx_strand_id
1 'polypeptide(L)'
;MGSYPTWSCIKHIPHRLAGVALVVPVVNYRWPSLPDHLIKDDYRRKLIKWGLFFAEFAPGLLRWWVTQKWLPSTSVLERNPVFFNSRDIEVLKTIPGFPMLSQEKLRQKGVFDTLHHDFKLAFSRWDFDPMDLSNPFPQNQSSVHIWQGYEDKVVPFQLQRYISCKLPWIQYHEVPDGGHLIVHYAGLCEAILRALLLGEEHLHYKPTIAKIVS
;
A
#
# COMPACT_ATOMS: atom_id res chain seq x y z
N MET A 1 5.80 -3.09 0.02
CA MET A 1 6.35 -2.49 1.25
C MET A 1 7.13 -1.19 0.99
N GLY A 2 6.83 -0.44 -0.09
CA GLY A 2 7.56 0.79 -0.43
C GLY A 2 7.10 2.06 0.30
N SER A 3 5.97 2.04 1.03
CA SER A 3 5.41 3.26 1.62
C SER A 3 6.37 3.99 2.55
N TYR A 4 6.99 3.28 3.51
CA TYR A 4 7.92 3.89 4.47
C TYR A 4 9.10 4.59 3.80
N PRO A 5 9.92 3.91 2.97
CA PRO A 5 11.06 4.57 2.35
C PRO A 5 10.63 5.72 1.44
N THR A 6 9.52 5.60 0.71
CA THR A 6 9.04 6.70 -0.14
C THR A 6 8.61 7.92 0.68
N TRP A 7 7.82 7.74 1.74
CA TRP A 7 7.45 8.85 2.64
C TRP A 7 8.67 9.46 3.34
N SER A 8 9.64 8.64 3.72
CA SER A 8 10.91 9.08 4.29
C SER A 8 11.68 9.96 3.29
N CYS A 9 11.74 9.57 2.01
CA CYS A 9 12.37 10.38 0.97
C CYS A 9 11.66 11.72 0.78
N ILE A 10 10.32 11.74 0.76
CA ILE A 10 9.52 12.97 0.65
C ILE A 10 9.83 13.93 1.81
N LYS A 11 9.95 13.41 3.04
CA LYS A 11 10.27 14.22 4.22
C LYS A 11 11.71 14.73 4.22
N HIS A 12 12.67 13.84 3.98
CA HIS A 12 14.08 14.11 4.31
C HIS A 12 14.91 14.60 3.12
N ILE A 13 14.59 14.19 1.90
CA ILE A 13 15.35 14.54 0.70
C ILE A 13 14.45 14.90 -0.50
N PRO A 14 13.41 15.75 -0.32
CA PRO A 14 12.47 16.04 -1.41
C PRO A 14 13.14 16.68 -2.63
N HIS A 15 14.16 17.53 -2.43
CA HIS A 15 14.93 18.15 -3.50
C HIS A 15 15.67 17.16 -4.42
N ARG A 16 15.80 15.89 -4.03
CA ARG A 16 16.39 14.82 -4.85
C ARG A 16 15.35 14.03 -5.65
N LEU A 17 14.06 14.35 -5.48
CA LEU A 17 12.96 13.65 -6.13
C LEU A 17 12.50 14.47 -7.34
N ALA A 18 12.52 13.84 -8.52
CA ALA A 18 11.90 14.40 -9.72
C ALA A 18 10.38 14.23 -9.73
N GLY A 19 9.86 13.23 -8.99
CA GLY A 19 8.45 12.94 -8.82
C GLY A 19 8.26 11.66 -8.00
N VAL A 20 7.05 11.46 -7.48
CA VAL A 20 6.68 10.24 -6.74
C VAL A 20 5.34 9.71 -7.23
N ALA A 21 5.28 8.41 -7.53
CA ALA A 21 4.03 7.69 -7.71
C ALA A 21 3.95 6.52 -6.72
N LEU A 22 3.02 6.61 -5.78
CA LEU A 22 2.68 5.52 -4.86
C LEU A 22 1.49 4.76 -5.44
N VAL A 23 1.60 3.44 -5.54
CA VAL A 23 0.52 2.56 -6.03
C VAL A 23 0.10 1.66 -4.89
N VAL A 24 -1.19 1.69 -4.54
CA VAL A 24 -1.82 1.01 -3.39
C VAL A 24 -0.97 1.08 -2.11
N PRO A 25 -0.50 2.28 -1.69
CA PRO A 25 0.45 2.39 -0.60
C PRO A 25 -0.18 1.94 0.72
N VAL A 26 0.53 1.08 1.45
CA VAL A 26 0.15 0.69 2.82
C VAL A 26 0.07 1.93 3.72
N VAL A 27 -0.97 1.96 4.54
CA VAL A 27 -1.21 2.96 5.59
C VAL A 27 -0.92 2.35 6.95
N ASN A 28 -0.18 3.09 7.78
CA ASN A 28 0.10 2.66 9.14
C ASN A 28 -1.00 3.17 10.08
N TYR A 29 -1.77 2.25 10.66
CA TYR A 29 -2.85 2.54 11.61
C TYR A 29 -2.40 3.18 12.93
N ARG A 30 -1.09 3.39 13.12
CA ARG A 30 -0.50 4.06 14.29
C ARG A 30 -0.10 5.52 14.02
N TRP A 31 -0.34 6.05 12.81
CA TRP A 31 -0.13 7.47 12.52
C TRP A 31 -1.05 8.34 13.40
N PRO A 32 -0.50 9.23 14.24
CA PRO A 32 -1.30 10.08 15.15
C PRO A 32 -2.36 10.92 14.43
N SER A 33 -2.09 11.35 13.20
CA SER A 33 -2.98 12.17 12.40
C SER A 33 -4.13 11.40 11.74
N LEU A 34 -4.16 10.07 11.86
CA LEU A 34 -5.22 9.24 11.33
C LEU A 34 -6.38 9.18 12.33
N PRO A 35 -7.59 9.64 11.96
CA PRO A 35 -8.68 9.74 12.92
C PRO A 35 -9.22 8.36 13.30
N ASP A 36 -9.41 8.15 14.60
CA ASP A 36 -9.85 6.85 15.12
C ASP A 36 -11.17 6.38 14.53
N HIS A 37 -12.12 7.28 14.21
CA HIS A 37 -13.42 6.90 13.66
C HIS A 37 -13.31 6.22 12.28
N LEU A 38 -12.29 6.53 11.47
CA LEU A 38 -12.07 5.88 10.17
C LEU A 38 -11.52 4.46 10.31
N ILE A 39 -10.86 4.15 11.42
CA ILE A 39 -10.12 2.89 11.62
C ILE A 39 -10.65 2.04 12.77
N LYS A 40 -11.66 2.51 13.51
CA LYS A 40 -12.18 1.87 14.72
C LYS A 40 -12.73 0.47 14.42
N ASP A 41 -13.53 0.39 13.37
CA ASP A 41 -14.24 -0.84 12.97
C ASP A 41 -13.50 -1.63 11.88
N ASP A 42 -12.29 -1.22 11.52
CA ASP A 42 -11.47 -1.94 10.56
C ASP A 42 -10.79 -3.15 11.21
N TYR A 43 -11.20 -4.36 10.81
CA TYR A 43 -10.61 -5.61 11.27
C TYR A 43 -9.10 -5.72 10.98
N ARG A 44 -8.61 -5.06 9.91
CA ARG A 44 -7.19 -5.05 9.52
C ARG A 44 -6.32 -4.42 10.60
N ARG A 45 -6.82 -3.42 11.33
CA ARG A 45 -6.12 -2.80 12.46
C ARG A 45 -5.77 -3.84 13.52
N LYS A 46 -6.71 -4.73 13.86
CA LYS A 46 -6.49 -5.82 14.84
C LYS A 46 -5.51 -6.86 14.29
N LEU A 47 -5.67 -7.26 13.02
CA LEU A 47 -4.76 -8.20 12.37
C LEU A 47 -3.31 -7.70 12.36
N ILE A 48 -3.09 -6.43 11.98
CA ILE A 48 -1.77 -5.80 11.98
C ILE A 48 -1.20 -5.71 13.39
N LYS A 49 -2.01 -5.34 14.39
CA LYS A 49 -1.57 -5.28 15.79
C LYS A 49 -1.07 -6.64 16.29
N TRP A 50 -1.82 -7.71 16.04
CA TRP A 50 -1.42 -9.07 16.41
C TRP A 50 -0.23 -9.55 15.59
N GLY A 51 -0.21 -9.31 14.28
CA GLY A 51 0.91 -9.65 13.42
C GLY A 51 2.21 -9.00 13.89
N LEU A 52 2.17 -7.72 14.25
CA LEU A 52 3.34 -7.02 14.78
C LEU A 52 3.76 -7.53 16.16
N PHE A 53 2.81 -7.91 17.02
CA PHE A 53 3.11 -8.55 18.29
C PHE A 53 3.87 -9.88 18.10
N PHE A 54 3.39 -10.77 17.23
CA PHE A 54 4.09 -12.03 16.93
C PHE A 54 5.44 -11.79 16.25
N ALA A 55 5.53 -10.80 15.37
CA ALA A 55 6.78 -10.40 14.73
C ALA A 55 7.82 -9.90 15.74
N GLU A 56 7.40 -9.20 16.80
CA GLU A 56 8.32 -8.67 17.82
C GLU A 56 8.77 -9.75 18.81
N PHE A 57 7.81 -10.52 19.35
CA PHE A 57 8.06 -11.35 20.53
C PHE A 57 8.28 -12.84 20.21
N ALA A 58 7.83 -13.32 19.05
CA ALA A 58 7.92 -14.74 18.70
C ALA A 58 8.27 -14.96 17.21
N PRO A 59 9.34 -14.35 16.67
CA PRO A 59 9.70 -14.47 15.25
C PRO A 59 10.02 -15.92 14.85
N GLY A 60 10.58 -16.73 15.74
CA GLY A 60 10.83 -18.15 15.50
C GLY A 60 9.54 -18.96 15.34
N LEU A 61 8.52 -18.69 16.16
CA LEU A 61 7.21 -19.30 16.04
C LEU A 61 6.50 -18.84 14.77
N LEU A 62 6.59 -17.54 14.44
CA LEU A 62 6.05 -16.98 13.20
C LEU A 62 6.67 -17.68 11.98
N ARG A 63 8.01 -17.82 11.94
CA ARG A 63 8.73 -18.53 10.89
C ARG A 63 8.30 -19.99 10.80
N TRP A 64 8.21 -20.68 11.93
CA TRP A 64 7.72 -22.05 11.96
C TRP A 64 6.30 -22.13 11.39
N TRP A 65 5.40 -21.24 11.80
CA TRP A 65 4.00 -21.23 11.36
C TRP A 65 3.87 -21.00 9.85
N VAL A 66 4.49 -19.96 9.28
CA VAL A 66 4.37 -19.63 7.84
C VAL A 66 5.05 -20.62 6.90
N THR A 67 5.89 -21.53 7.42
CA THR A 67 6.59 -22.55 6.63
C THR A 67 5.92 -23.92 6.60
N GLN A 68 4.82 -24.10 7.36
CA GLN A 68 4.10 -25.37 7.46
C GLN A 68 3.36 -25.73 6.17
N LYS A 69 3.49 -27.00 5.75
CA LYS A 69 2.88 -27.53 4.51
C LYS A 69 1.35 -27.66 4.56
N TRP A 70 0.77 -27.73 5.76
CA TRP A 70 -0.68 -27.89 5.95
C TRP A 70 -1.46 -26.57 5.81
N LEU A 71 -0.76 -25.44 5.72
CA LEU A 71 -1.37 -24.18 5.38
C LEU A 71 -1.59 -24.26 3.87
N PRO A 72 -2.79 -23.90 3.37
CA PRO A 72 -3.03 -23.84 1.95
C PRO A 72 -1.86 -23.09 1.31
N SER A 73 -1.33 -23.61 0.20
CA SER A 73 -0.25 -22.93 -0.52
C SER A 73 -0.61 -21.46 -0.72
N THR A 74 0.38 -20.57 -0.66
CA THR A 74 0.10 -19.13 -0.87
C THR A 74 -0.61 -18.89 -2.19
N SER A 75 -0.49 -19.78 -3.19
CA SER A 75 -1.30 -19.76 -4.43
C SER A 75 -2.82 -19.89 -4.25
N VAL A 76 -3.29 -20.58 -3.19
CA VAL A 76 -4.73 -20.64 -2.83
C VAL A 76 -5.14 -19.38 -2.06
N LEU A 77 -4.24 -18.83 -1.26
CA LEU A 77 -4.43 -17.55 -0.57
C LEU A 77 -4.39 -16.35 -1.56
N GLU A 78 -3.58 -16.46 -2.61
CA GLU A 78 -3.41 -15.52 -3.71
C GLU A 78 -4.71 -15.43 -4.51
N ARG A 79 -5.48 -16.51 -4.67
CA ARG A 79 -6.78 -16.47 -5.36
C ARG A 79 -7.97 -16.29 -4.41
N ASN A 80 -7.73 -15.89 -3.17
CA ASN A 80 -8.79 -15.75 -2.18
C ASN A 80 -9.61 -14.47 -2.45
N PRO A 81 -10.93 -14.58 -2.71
CA PRO A 81 -11.79 -13.42 -2.94
C PRO A 81 -11.91 -12.51 -1.71
N VAL A 82 -11.39 -12.90 -0.55
CA VAL A 82 -11.29 -12.04 0.65
C VAL A 82 -10.27 -10.90 0.45
N PHE A 83 -9.19 -11.12 -0.31
CA PHE A 83 -8.11 -10.13 -0.47
C PHE A 83 -8.08 -9.48 -1.85
N PHE A 84 -8.63 -10.16 -2.85
CA PHE A 84 -8.53 -9.74 -4.25
C PHE A 84 -9.93 -9.57 -4.85
N ASN A 85 -10.08 -8.60 -5.75
CA ASN A 85 -11.31 -8.45 -6.52
C ASN A 85 -11.29 -9.33 -7.78
N SER A 86 -12.37 -9.30 -8.57
CA SER A 86 -12.49 -10.17 -9.75
C SER A 86 -11.36 -9.93 -10.77
N ARG A 87 -10.96 -8.68 -10.99
CA ARG A 87 -9.85 -8.35 -11.90
C ARG A 87 -8.49 -8.75 -11.36
N ASP A 88 -8.22 -8.56 -10.08
CA ASP A 88 -7.00 -9.05 -9.44
C ASP A 88 -6.87 -10.57 -9.64
N ILE A 89 -7.97 -11.31 -9.51
CA ILE A 89 -8.00 -12.77 -9.74
C ILE A 89 -7.68 -13.11 -11.20
N GLU A 90 -8.18 -12.33 -12.17
CA GLU A 90 -7.83 -12.51 -13.59
C GLU A 90 -6.34 -12.26 -13.85
N VAL A 91 -5.77 -11.21 -13.25
CA VAL A 91 -4.33 -10.93 -13.31
C VAL A 91 -3.54 -12.11 -12.76
N LEU A 92 -3.93 -12.65 -11.60
CA LEU A 92 -3.28 -13.79 -10.94
C LEU A 92 -3.43 -15.14 -11.68
N LYS A 93 -4.24 -15.21 -12.73
CA LYS A 93 -4.21 -16.35 -13.67
C LYS A 93 -3.06 -16.23 -14.66
N THR A 94 -2.58 -15.02 -14.92
CA THR A 94 -1.59 -14.71 -15.96
C THR A 94 -0.20 -14.51 -15.37
N ILE A 95 -0.08 -13.89 -14.19
CA ILE A 95 1.21 -13.66 -13.53
C ILE A 95 1.60 -14.83 -12.62
N PRO A 96 2.90 -15.07 -12.36
CA PRO A 96 3.38 -16.16 -11.49
C PRO A 96 3.08 -15.93 -9.99
N GLY A 97 2.17 -15.01 -9.64
CA GLY A 97 1.87 -14.63 -8.27
C GLY A 97 2.98 -13.79 -7.63
N PHE A 98 3.22 -14.01 -6.33
CA PHE A 98 4.26 -13.32 -5.57
C PHE A 98 5.36 -14.31 -5.17
N PRO A 99 6.42 -14.49 -5.99
CA PRO A 99 7.43 -15.53 -5.77
C PRO A 99 8.05 -15.48 -4.37
N MET A 100 8.29 -14.29 -3.83
CA MET A 100 8.90 -14.09 -2.51
C MET A 100 8.01 -14.54 -1.35
N LEU A 101 6.68 -14.53 -1.56
CA LEU A 101 5.71 -15.02 -0.58
C LEU A 101 5.43 -16.52 -0.72
N SER A 102 6.00 -17.19 -1.72
CA SER A 102 5.83 -18.65 -1.87
C SER A 102 6.38 -19.40 -0.66
N GLN A 103 5.72 -20.51 -0.28
CA GLN A 103 6.16 -21.34 0.85
C GLN A 103 7.62 -21.81 0.72
N GLU A 104 8.09 -22.10 -0.49
CA GLU A 104 9.47 -22.48 -0.74
C GLU A 104 10.44 -21.35 -0.42
N LYS A 105 10.15 -20.12 -0.88
CA LYS A 105 10.99 -18.95 -0.60
C LYS A 105 10.93 -18.55 0.87
N LEU A 106 9.76 -18.59 1.51
CA LEU A 106 9.61 -18.30 2.94
C LEU A 106 10.40 -19.24 3.86
N ARG A 107 10.76 -20.45 3.41
CA ARG A 107 11.67 -21.33 4.17
C ARG A 107 13.11 -20.81 4.20
N GLN A 108 13.51 -20.09 3.16
CA GLN A 108 14.84 -19.49 3.09
C GLN A 108 14.93 -18.40 4.15
N LYS A 109 15.89 -18.55 5.07
CA LYS A 109 16.05 -17.64 6.21
C LYS A 109 16.18 -16.19 5.75
N GLY A 110 17.00 -15.92 4.73
CA GLY A 110 17.19 -14.56 4.22
C GLY A 110 15.90 -13.92 3.69
N VAL A 111 15.05 -14.67 2.99
CA VAL A 111 13.78 -14.14 2.47
C VAL A 111 12.82 -13.85 3.62
N PHE A 112 12.69 -14.77 4.58
CA PHE A 112 11.86 -14.57 5.75
C PHE A 112 12.30 -13.34 6.55
N ASP A 113 13.60 -13.23 6.85
CA ASP A 113 14.16 -12.14 7.66
C ASP A 113 13.93 -10.78 6.99
N THR A 114 14.04 -10.70 5.66
CA THR A 114 13.74 -9.49 4.88
C THR A 114 12.26 -9.12 4.96
N LEU A 115 11.34 -10.04 4.68
CA LEU A 115 9.90 -9.76 4.74
C LEU A 115 9.45 -9.41 6.16
N HIS A 116 10.02 -10.07 7.15
CA HIS A 116 9.77 -9.79 8.56
C HIS A 116 10.22 -8.38 8.94
N HIS A 117 11.42 -7.96 8.52
CA HIS A 117 11.89 -6.59 8.72
C HIS A 117 11.02 -5.56 7.99
N ASP A 118 10.69 -5.80 6.72
CA ASP A 118 9.82 -4.92 5.95
C ASP A 118 8.46 -4.76 6.65
N PHE A 119 7.86 -5.88 7.09
CA PHE A 119 6.60 -5.87 7.83
C PHE A 119 6.68 -5.05 9.11
N LYS A 120 7.75 -5.23 9.89
CA LYS A 120 7.99 -4.42 11.08
C LYS A 120 8.13 -2.94 10.71
N LEU A 121 8.93 -2.58 9.71
CA LEU A 121 9.15 -1.20 9.30
C LEU A 121 7.87 -0.50 8.81
N ALA A 122 7.03 -1.20 8.05
CA ALA A 122 5.78 -0.63 7.54
C ALA A 122 4.79 -0.25 8.66
N PHE A 123 4.77 -1.00 9.77
CA PHE A 123 3.78 -0.85 10.84
C PHE A 123 4.37 -0.47 12.22
N SER A 124 5.68 -0.28 12.32
CA SER A 124 6.34 0.25 13.50
C SER A 124 5.98 1.73 13.69
N ARG A 125 6.42 2.31 14.81
CA ARG A 125 6.29 3.76 14.99
C ARG A 125 7.35 4.45 14.14
N TRP A 126 6.90 5.35 13.28
CA TRP A 126 7.79 6.20 12.49
C TRP A 126 8.18 7.45 13.29
N ASP A 127 9.31 8.05 12.95
CA ASP A 127 9.79 9.32 13.54
C ASP A 127 9.06 10.55 12.98
N PHE A 128 8.08 10.35 12.11
CA PHE A 128 7.16 11.36 11.59
C PHE A 128 5.81 10.79 11.23
N ASP A 129 4.85 11.69 11.08
CA ASP A 129 3.56 11.41 10.47
C ASP A 129 3.55 11.97 9.03
N PRO A 130 3.31 11.13 8.00
CA PRO A 130 3.15 11.60 6.62
C PRO A 130 2.14 12.72 6.43
N MET A 131 1.08 12.74 7.23
CA MET A 131 0.01 13.73 7.12
C MET A 131 0.35 15.09 7.74
N ASP A 132 1.47 15.20 8.46
CA ASP A 132 1.95 16.48 9.01
C ASP A 132 2.96 17.16 8.08
N LEU A 133 3.25 16.57 6.92
CA LEU A 133 4.17 17.12 5.94
C LEU A 133 3.53 18.29 5.17
N SER A 134 4.21 19.44 5.18
CA SER A 134 3.93 20.54 4.26
C SER A 134 4.33 20.17 2.83
N ASN A 135 3.74 20.82 1.82
CA ASN A 135 4.12 20.62 0.42
C ASN A 135 5.64 20.82 0.26
N PRO A 136 6.40 19.75 -0.07
CA PRO A 136 7.85 19.85 -0.17
C PRO A 136 8.33 20.37 -1.54
N PHE A 137 7.41 20.58 -2.49
CA PHE A 137 7.69 21.02 -3.85
C PHE A 137 7.11 22.43 -4.10
N PRO A 138 7.85 23.49 -3.78
CA PRO A 138 7.42 24.85 -4.11
C PRO A 138 7.32 25.02 -5.64
N GLN A 139 6.37 25.84 -6.10
CA GLN A 139 6.20 26.20 -7.52
C GLN A 139 5.90 25.03 -8.48
N ASN A 140 5.33 23.92 -7.98
CA ASN A 140 4.99 22.74 -8.79
C ASN A 140 6.18 22.15 -9.57
N GLN A 141 7.39 22.25 -9.02
CA GLN A 141 8.61 21.68 -9.64
C GLN A 141 8.59 20.15 -9.73
N SER A 142 7.75 19.50 -8.92
CA SER A 142 7.56 18.06 -8.90
C SER A 142 6.16 17.74 -8.39
N SER A 143 5.74 16.49 -8.56
CA SER A 143 4.42 16.01 -8.19
C SER A 143 4.49 14.71 -7.39
N VAL A 144 3.51 14.54 -6.51
CA VAL A 144 3.29 13.29 -5.77
C VAL A 144 1.92 12.76 -6.14
N HIS A 145 1.90 11.51 -6.57
CA HIS A 145 0.69 10.82 -7.00
C HIS A 145 0.43 9.63 -6.08
N ILE A 146 -0.83 9.44 -5.71
CA ILE A 146 -1.30 8.21 -5.06
C ILE A 146 -2.34 7.58 -5.99
N TRP A 147 -2.11 6.32 -6.36
CA TRP A 147 -3.01 5.51 -7.17
C TRP A 147 -3.59 4.40 -6.31
N GLN A 148 -4.91 4.30 -6.24
CA GLN A 148 -5.61 3.38 -5.36
C GLN A 148 -6.73 2.67 -6.09
N GLY A 149 -6.88 1.36 -5.85
CA GLY A 149 -8.07 0.63 -6.28
C GLY A 149 -9.25 0.90 -5.37
N TYR A 150 -10.42 1.21 -5.94
CA TYR A 150 -11.64 1.43 -5.16
C TYR A 150 -12.14 0.14 -4.48
N GLU A 151 -11.93 -1.01 -5.12
CA GLU A 151 -12.27 -2.34 -4.60
C GLU A 151 -11.08 -3.03 -3.89
N ASP A 152 -10.04 -2.29 -3.53
CA ASP A 152 -8.90 -2.82 -2.79
C ASP A 152 -9.34 -3.31 -1.39
N LYS A 153 -9.15 -4.61 -1.14
CA LYS A 153 -9.51 -5.27 0.12
C LYS A 153 -8.31 -5.39 1.08
N VAL A 154 -7.11 -5.03 0.64
CA VAL A 154 -5.89 -5.03 1.46
C VAL A 154 -5.69 -3.65 2.10
N VAL A 155 -5.82 -2.58 1.31
CA VAL A 155 -5.73 -1.19 1.78
C VAL A 155 -7.03 -0.47 1.45
N PRO A 156 -7.84 -0.08 2.45
CA PRO A 156 -9.11 0.59 2.19
C PRO A 156 -8.88 1.97 1.58
N PHE A 157 -9.53 2.23 0.43
CA PHE A 157 -9.39 3.49 -0.32
C PHE A 157 -9.77 4.72 0.51
N GLN A 158 -10.67 4.57 1.49
CA GLN A 158 -11.11 5.63 2.39
C GLN A 158 -9.92 6.28 3.12
N LEU A 159 -8.88 5.50 3.46
CA LEU A 159 -7.68 6.03 4.10
C LEU A 159 -6.89 6.93 3.15
N GLN A 160 -6.77 6.55 1.88
CA GLN A 160 -6.08 7.38 0.88
C GLN A 160 -6.86 8.64 0.51
N ARG A 161 -8.20 8.55 0.46
CA ARG A 161 -9.06 9.73 0.34
C ARG A 161 -8.86 10.70 1.50
N TYR A 162 -8.75 10.21 2.74
CA TYR A 162 -8.49 11.06 3.90
C TYR A 162 -7.10 11.73 3.82
N ILE A 163 -6.05 10.94 3.49
CA ILE A 163 -4.68 11.44 3.33
C ILE A 163 -4.62 12.54 2.27
N SER A 164 -5.21 12.32 1.09
CA SER A 164 -5.24 13.31 0.00
C SER A 164 -6.09 14.54 0.32
N CYS A 165 -7.13 14.42 1.16
CA CYS A 165 -7.85 15.59 1.66
C CYS A 165 -6.99 16.45 2.59
N LYS A 166 -6.19 15.82 3.46
CA LYS A 166 -5.30 16.51 4.40
C LYS A 166 -4.04 17.06 3.71
N LEU A 167 -3.57 16.40 2.65
CA LEU A 167 -2.39 16.77 1.87
C LEU A 167 -2.80 17.17 0.44
N PRO A 168 -3.31 18.40 0.22
CA PRO A 168 -3.86 18.82 -1.08
C PRO A 168 -2.81 18.92 -2.20
N TRP A 169 -1.52 18.85 -1.85
CA TRP A 169 -0.41 18.79 -2.80
C TRP A 169 -0.22 17.40 -3.42
N ILE A 170 -0.94 16.38 -2.94
CA ILE A 170 -0.96 15.03 -3.52
C ILE A 170 -2.06 14.92 -4.57
N GLN A 171 -1.69 14.47 -5.75
CA GLN A 171 -2.63 14.09 -6.79
C GLN A 171 -3.15 12.67 -6.54
N TYR A 172 -4.41 12.56 -6.13
CA TYR A 172 -5.04 11.28 -5.86
C TYR A 172 -5.81 10.76 -7.07
N HIS A 173 -5.53 9.51 -7.44
CA HIS A 173 -6.12 8.77 -8.55
C HIS A 173 -6.77 7.49 -8.00
N GLU A 174 -8.02 7.29 -8.33
CA GLU A 174 -8.82 6.15 -7.87
C GLU A 174 -9.34 5.36 -9.05
N VAL A 175 -9.05 4.06 -9.08
CA VAL A 175 -9.44 3.14 -10.15
C VAL A 175 -10.76 2.48 -9.76
N PRO A 176 -11.89 2.78 -10.44
CA PRO A 176 -13.23 2.38 -9.98
C PRO A 176 -13.45 0.87 -9.82
N ASP A 177 -12.85 0.07 -10.71
CA ASP A 177 -12.88 -1.40 -10.71
C ASP A 177 -11.50 -1.99 -10.33
N GLY A 178 -10.67 -1.16 -9.68
CA GLY A 178 -9.32 -1.48 -9.24
C GLY A 178 -9.31 -2.22 -7.91
N GLY A 179 -8.56 -3.32 -7.84
CA GLY A 179 -8.25 -4.02 -6.59
C GLY A 179 -6.89 -3.63 -6.04
N HIS A 180 -6.19 -4.55 -5.39
CA HIS A 180 -4.84 -4.29 -4.87
C HIS A 180 -3.76 -4.38 -5.97
N LEU A 181 -4.03 -5.08 -7.08
CA LEU A 181 -3.04 -5.40 -8.11
C LEU A 181 -3.17 -4.50 -9.35
N ILE A 182 -3.68 -3.29 -9.16
CA ILE A 182 -3.94 -2.32 -10.23
C ILE A 182 -2.70 -2.06 -11.12
N VAL A 183 -1.48 -2.17 -10.57
CA VAL A 183 -0.23 -2.01 -11.34
C VAL A 183 -0.10 -2.99 -12.51
N HIS A 184 -0.78 -4.13 -12.45
CA HIS A 184 -0.78 -5.15 -13.49
C HIS A 184 -1.94 -5.03 -14.48
N TYR A 185 -2.82 -4.03 -14.32
CA TYR A 185 -3.94 -3.83 -15.23
C TYR A 185 -3.44 -3.21 -16.53
N ALA A 186 -3.99 -3.68 -17.66
CA ALA A 186 -3.61 -3.19 -18.98
C ALA A 186 -3.77 -1.67 -19.07
N GLY A 187 -2.73 -0.98 -19.52
CA GLY A 187 -2.71 0.48 -19.69
C GLY A 187 -2.52 1.30 -18.41
N LEU A 188 -2.69 0.73 -17.21
CA LEU A 188 -2.59 1.53 -15.97
C LEU A 188 -1.15 1.92 -15.65
N CYS A 189 -0.18 1.02 -15.87
CA CYS A 189 1.23 1.37 -15.71
C CYS A 189 1.64 2.53 -16.63
N GLU A 190 1.16 2.53 -17.87
CA GLU A 190 1.37 3.63 -18.82
C GLU A 190 0.72 4.93 -18.31
N ALA A 191 -0.52 4.87 -17.82
CA ALA A 191 -1.20 6.03 -17.25
C ALA A 191 -0.47 6.61 -16.02
N ILE A 192 0.03 5.75 -15.13
CA ILE A 192 0.83 6.17 -13.97
C ILE A 192 2.09 6.92 -14.42
N LEU A 193 2.81 6.37 -15.42
CA LEU A 193 4.03 6.99 -15.94
C LEU A 193 3.74 8.30 -16.68
N ARG A 194 2.69 8.36 -17.49
CA ARG A 194 2.27 9.59 -18.19
C ARG A 194 1.85 10.68 -17.21
N ALA A 195 1.08 10.36 -16.18
CA ALA A 195 0.73 11.31 -15.13
C ALA A 195 1.97 11.84 -14.40
N LEU A 196 2.92 10.95 -14.08
CA LEU A 196 4.14 11.32 -13.34
C LEU A 196 5.13 12.14 -14.19
N LEU A 197 5.34 11.77 -15.46
CA LEU A 197 6.39 12.33 -16.31
C LEU A 197 5.90 13.47 -17.21
N LEU A 198 4.65 13.41 -17.66
CA LEU A 198 4.07 14.37 -18.60
C LEU A 198 3.01 15.27 -17.95
N GLY A 199 2.58 14.96 -16.72
CA GLY A 199 1.50 15.69 -16.06
C GLY A 199 0.14 15.47 -16.71
N GLU A 200 -0.04 14.37 -17.48
CA GLU A 200 -1.33 14.04 -18.11
C GLU A 200 -2.41 13.78 -17.05
N GLU A 201 -3.54 14.48 -17.15
CA GLU A 201 -4.69 14.24 -16.30
C GLU A 201 -5.57 13.11 -16.86
N HIS A 202 -5.72 12.03 -16.09
CA HIS A 202 -6.64 10.96 -16.41
C HIS A 202 -7.97 11.18 -15.69
N LEU A 203 -8.90 11.90 -16.32
CA LEU A 203 -10.21 12.25 -15.73
C LEU A 203 -11.02 11.04 -15.27
N HIS A 204 -10.86 9.88 -15.92
CA HIS A 204 -11.54 8.64 -15.56
C HIS A 204 -11.07 8.05 -14.21
N TYR A 205 -9.91 8.49 -13.70
CA TYR A 205 -9.38 8.09 -12.39
C TYR A 205 -9.49 9.20 -11.35
N LYS A 206 -10.15 10.33 -11.66
CA LYS A 206 -10.49 11.29 -10.61
C LYS A 206 -11.59 10.68 -9.75
N PRO A 207 -11.45 10.71 -8.40
CA PRO A 207 -12.45 10.12 -7.51
C PRO A 207 -13.82 10.78 -7.75
N THR A 208 -14.81 9.97 -8.09
CA THR A 208 -16.20 10.40 -8.20
C THR A 208 -16.72 10.60 -6.77
N ILE A 209 -17.22 11.80 -6.47
CA ILE A 209 -17.78 12.29 -5.19
C ILE A 209 -16.78 13.15 -4.40
N ALA A 210 -17.14 14.44 -4.35
CA ALA A 210 -16.55 15.49 -3.56
C ALA A 210 -16.25 15.04 -2.13
N LYS A 211 -14.97 15.09 -1.73
CA LYS A 211 -14.43 15.14 -0.36
C LYS A 211 -15.48 15.09 0.76
N ILE A 212 -16.10 13.93 1.02
CA ILE A 212 -16.95 13.76 2.20
C ILE A 212 -16.02 13.40 3.34
N VAL A 213 -15.58 14.45 4.04
CA VAL A 213 -15.17 14.39 5.43
C VAL A 213 -16.45 14.62 6.23
N SER A 214 -16.99 13.57 6.82
CA SER A 214 -17.90 13.65 7.97
C SER A 214 -17.52 12.55 8.94
#